data_AF-A0A6G7Y6Z6-F1
#
_entry.id   AF-A0A6G7Y6Z6-F1
#
_cell.length_a   1.000
_cell.length_b   1.000
_cell.length_c   1.000
_cell.angle_alpha   90.00
_cell.angle_beta   90.00
_cell.angle_gamma   90.00
#
_symmetry.space_group_name_H-M   'P 1'
#
loop_
_entity.id
_entity.type
_entity.pdbx_description
1 polymer ?
#
loop_
_entity_poly.entity_id
_entity_poly.type
_entity_poly.pdbx_seq_one_letter_code
_entity_poly.pdbx_strand_id
1 'polypeptide(L)' 'MIDTVAQQSLITTVFEASNAALDRLTHLIPDLDRDRTEYALASVLLEEAWVAGG' A
#
# COMPACT_ATOMS: atom_id res chain seq x y z
N MET A 1 -23.38 2.74 -4.10
CA MET A 1 -22.77 3.16 -2.83
C MET A 1 -21.93 2.00 -2.36
N ILE A 2 -20.63 1.99 -2.67
CA ILE A 2 -19.73 1.01 -2.06
C ILE A 2 -19.72 1.33 -0.57
N ASP A 3 -20.00 0.33 0.24
CA ASP A 3 -20.10 0.47 1.69
C ASP A 3 -18.77 1.01 2.22
N THR A 4 -18.79 2.14 2.91
CA THR A 4 -17.58 2.83 3.40
C THR A 4 -16.69 1.89 4.23
N VAL A 5 -17.32 0.93 4.90
CA VAL A 5 -16.66 -0.16 5.65
C VAL A 5 -15.88 -1.09 4.73
N ALA A 6 -16.44 -1.44 3.56
CA ALA A 6 -15.77 -2.30 2.57
C ALA A 6 -14.56 -1.59 1.93
N GLN A 7 -14.66 -0.29 1.67
CA GLN A 7 -13.55 0.50 1.13
C GLN A 7 -12.42 0.65 2.15
N GLN A 8 -12.76 0.93 3.42
CA GLN A 8 -11.78 1.03 4.50
C GLN A 8 -11.07 -0.30 4.74
N SER A 9 -11.82 -1.42 4.73
CA SER A 9 -11.25 -2.77 4.82
C SER A 9 -10.30 -3.07 3.66
N LEU A 10 -10.67 -2.72 2.42
CA LEU A 10 -9.82 -2.93 1.25
C LEU A 10 -8.50 -2.15 1.38
N ILE A 11 -8.57 -0.88 1.78
CA ILE A 11 -7.39 -0.03 1.99
C ILE A 11 -6.48 -0.64 3.06
N THR A 12 -7.04 -1.05 4.20
CA THR A 12 -6.27 -1.69 5.27
C THR A 12 -5.59 -2.98 4.81
N THR A 13 -6.31 -3.88 4.14
CA THR A 13 -5.75 -5.14 3.64
C THR A 13 -4.60 -4.91 2.66
N VAL A 14 -4.75 -3.94 1.75
CA VAL A 14 -3.70 -3.63 0.78
C VAL A 14 -2.49 -3.02 1.47
N PHE A 15 -2.68 -2.18 2.49
CA PHE A 15 -1.58 -1.60 3.27
C PHE A 15 -0.83 -2.65 4.10
N GLU A 16 -1.54 -3.61 4.70
CA GLU A 16 -0.93 -4.72 5.43
C GLU A 16 -0.12 -5.64 4.51
N ALA A 17 -0.67 -6.02 3.36
CA ALA A 17 0.03 -6.82 2.36
C ALA A 17 1.28 -6.12 1.82
N SER A 18 1.15 -4.81 1.60
CA SER A 18 2.23 -3.91 1.19
C SER A 18 3.36 -3.88 2.22
N ASN A 19 3.04 -3.67 3.49
CA ASN A 19 4.02 -3.71 4.58
C ASN A 19 4.72 -5.06 4.70
N ALA A 20 3.97 -6.17 4.60
CA ALA A 20 4.54 -7.51 4.64
C ALA A 20 5.48 -7.81 3.45
N ALA A 21 5.21 -7.23 2.28
CA ALA A 21 6.09 -7.32 1.12
C ALA A 21 7.36 -6.47 1.31
N LEU A 22 7.21 -5.26 1.83
CA LEU A 22 8.31 -4.34 2.15
C LEU A 22 9.28 -4.92 3.18
N ASP A 23 8.74 -5.56 4.22
CA ASP A 23 9.53 -6.22 5.25
C ASP A 23 10.33 -7.40 4.67
N ARG A 24 9.75 -8.15 3.73
CA ARG A 24 10.49 -9.19 2.98
C ARG A 24 11.53 -8.61 2.04
N LEU A 25 11.23 -7.51 1.36
CA LEU A 25 12.13 -6.87 0.40
C LEU A 25 13.34 -6.22 1.08
N THR A 26 13.17 -5.60 2.23
CA THR A 26 14.27 -5.05 3.04
C THR A 26 15.22 -6.14 3.55
N HIS A 27 14.72 -7.36 3.82
CA HIS A 27 15.58 -8.50 4.13
C HIS A 27 16.38 -9.01 2.91
N LEU A 28 15.83 -8.89 1.70
CA LEU A 28 16.47 -9.33 0.46
C LEU A 28 17.40 -8.25 -0.14
N ILE A 29 17.11 -6.98 0.14
CA ILE A 29 17.82 -5.80 -0.35
C ILE A 29 18.05 -4.88 0.86
N PRO A 30 19.13 -5.08 1.62
CA PRO A 30 19.37 -4.34 2.87
C PRO A 30 19.60 -2.84 2.66
N ASP A 31 19.96 -2.41 1.46
CA ASP A 31 20.09 -0.99 1.09
C ASP A 31 18.76 -0.35 0.66
N LEU A 32 17.65 -1.09 0.68
CA LEU A 32 16.34 -0.55 0.36
C LEU A 32 15.89 0.41 1.46
N ASP A 33 15.80 1.70 1.11
CA ASP A 33 15.23 2.73 1.97
C ASP A 33 13.73 2.43 2.19
N ARG A 34 13.43 1.90 3.38
CA ARG A 34 12.10 1.45 3.79
C ARG A 34 11.10 2.60 3.75
N ASP A 35 11.45 3.74 4.32
CA ASP A 35 10.57 4.90 4.44
C ASP A 35 10.21 5.45 3.05
N ARG A 36 11.21 5.51 2.16
CA ARG A 36 10.99 5.95 0.78
C ARG A 36 10.13 4.96 -0.01
N THR A 37 10.27 3.67 0.25
CA THR A 37 9.50 2.62 -0.41
C THR A 37 8.05 2.59 0.10
N GLU A 38 7.83 2.74 1.40
CA GLU A 38 6.49 2.89 2.00
C GLU A 38 5.76 4.12 1.44
N TYR A 39 6.45 5.25 1.32
CA TYR A 39 5.89 6.47 0.72
C TYR A 39 5.52 6.29 -0.76
N ALA A 40 6.41 5.68 -1.55
CA ALA A 40 6.14 5.41 -2.97
C ALA A 40 4.94 4.46 -3.14
N LEU A 41 4.85 3.43 -2.31
CA LEU A 41 3.77 2.46 -2.34
C LEU A 41 2.43 3.08 -1.92
N ALA A 42 2.42 3.86 -0.84
CA ALA A 42 1.23 4.61 -0.42
C ALA A 42 0.75 5.58 -1.52
N SER A 43 1.67 6.24 -2.22
CA SER A 43 1.35 7.17 -3.31
C SER A 43 0.68 6.45 -4.50
N VAL A 44 1.24 5.31 -4.93
CA VAL A 44 0.65 4.48 -6.00
C VAL A 44 -0.73 3.98 -5.59
N LEU A 45 -0.90 3.49 -4.36
CA LEU A 45 -2.19 3.00 -3.89
C LEU A 45 -3.26 4.09 -3.83
N LEU A 46 -2.88 5.31 -3.44
CA LEU A 46 -3.77 6.47 -3.47
C LEU A 46 -4.16 6.86 -4.90
N GLU A 47 -3.22 6.79 -5.84
CA GLU A 47 -3.46 7.09 -7.26
C GLU A 47 -4.38 6.04 -7.91
N GLU A 48 -4.13 4.75 -7.64
CA GLU A 48 -4.99 3.65 -8.10
C GLU A 48 -6.39 3.73 -7.49
N ALA A 49 -6.52 4.09 -6.21
CA ALA A 49 -7.81 4.29 -5.57
C ALA A 49 -8.58 5.49 -6.15
N TRP A 50 -7.87 6.53 -6.59
CA TRP A 50 -8.45 7.69 -7.26
C TRP A 50 -8.93 7.35 -8.68
N VAL A 51 -8.13 6.62 -9.46
CA VAL A 51 -8.49 6.18 -10.82
C VAL A 51 -9.63 5.15 -10.79
N ALA A 52 -9.63 4.23 -9.83
CA ALA A 52 -10.68 3.22 -9.69
C ALA A 52 -12.02 3.77 -9.16
N GLY A 53 -12.00 4.95 -8.53
CA GLY A 53 -13.19 5.63 -7.99
C GLY A 53 -13.79 6.72 -8.88
N GLY A 54 -13.12 7.05 -10.00
CA GLY A 54 -13.54 8.08 -10.96
C GLY A 54 -14.52 7.58 -12.03
#